data_AF-A0ABD6FL36-F1
#
_entry.id   AF-A0ABD6FL36-F1
#
_cell.length_a   1.000
_cell.length_b   1.000
_cell.length_c   1.000
_cell.angle_alpha   90.00
_cell.angle_beta   90.00
_cell.angle_gamma   90.00
#
_symmetry.space_group_name_H-M   'P 1'
#
loop_
_entity.id
_entity.type
_entity.pdbx_description
1 polymer ?
#
loop_
_entity_poly.entity_id
_entity_poly.type
_entity_poly.pdbx_seq_one_letter_code
_entity_poly.pdbx_strand_id
1 'polypeptide(L)' 'PNTPDTAGIGYVIRQRTRAPQRVRAAYVSDDEIDELIQFLRPGQQAEQPGQVVTLRGAA' A
#
# COMPACT_ATOMS: atom_id res chain seq x y z
N PRO A 1 -10.07 -8.81 9.04
CA PRO A 1 -9.98 -8.54 7.59
C PRO A 1 -8.67 -7.80 7.29
N ASN A 2 -7.96 -8.16 6.21
CA ASN A 2 -6.53 -7.88 5.97
C ASN A 2 -5.58 -8.73 6.83
N THR A 3 -5.69 -10.06 6.71
CA THR A 3 -4.64 -10.97 7.18
C THR A 3 -4.10 -11.77 5.98
N PRO A 4 -2.87 -12.32 6.05
CA PRO A 4 -2.33 -13.15 4.96
C PRO A 4 -3.26 -14.29 4.54
N ASP A 5 -4.01 -14.86 5.49
CA ASP A 5 -4.98 -15.94 5.25
C ASP A 5 -6.18 -15.53 4.39
N THR A 6 -6.39 -14.22 4.21
CA THR A 6 -7.41 -13.67 3.32
C THR A 6 -6.94 -13.51 1.87
N ALA A 7 -5.68 -13.87 1.56
CA ALA A 7 -5.14 -13.85 0.20
C ALA A 7 -5.94 -14.80 -0.73
N GLY A 8 -6.80 -14.21 -1.55
CA GLY A 8 -7.85 -14.94 -2.27
C GLY A 8 -7.63 -15.11 -3.76
N ILE A 9 -8.64 -15.68 -4.41
CA ILE A 9 -8.79 -15.71 -5.86
C ILE A 9 -9.82 -14.65 -6.25
N GLY A 10 -9.47 -13.81 -7.22
CA GLY A 10 -10.36 -12.83 -7.83
C GLY A 10 -10.62 -13.13 -9.30
N TYR A 11 -11.53 -12.37 -9.91
CA TYR A 11 -11.75 -12.38 -11.36
C TYR A 11 -11.71 -10.95 -11.88
N VAL A 12 -10.98 -10.74 -12.99
CA VAL A 12 -10.90 -9.43 -13.65
C VAL A 12 -11.40 -9.53 -15.08
N ILE A 13 -12.11 -8.50 -15.53
CA ILE A 13 -12.42 -8.33 -16.95
C ILE A 13 -11.30 -7.49 -17.56
N ARG A 14 -10.55 -8.04 -18.51
CA ARG A 14 -9.56 -7.28 -19.27
C ARG A 14 -10.21 -6.64 -20.50
N GLN A 15 -9.65 -5.52 -20.94
CA GLN A 15 -10.10 -4.89 -22.19
C GLN A 15 -10.05 -5.89 -23.34
N ARG A 16 -11.04 -5.81 -24.24
CA ARG A 16 -11.23 -6.68 -25.42
C ARG A 16 -11.63 -8.13 -25.13
N THR A 17 -11.88 -8.52 -23.87
CA THR A 17 -12.49 -9.81 -23.54
C THR A 17 -13.74 -9.64 -22.68
N ARG A 18 -14.75 -10.47 -22.92
CA ARG A 18 -15.92 -10.61 -22.05
C ARG A 18 -15.83 -11.81 -21.12
N ALA A 19 -14.82 -12.66 -21.30
CA ALA A 19 -14.56 -13.79 -20.43
C ALA A 19 -13.82 -13.31 -19.18
N PRO A 20 -14.34 -13.57 -17.97
CA PRO A 20 -13.63 -13.28 -16.73
C PRO A 20 -12.34 -14.07 -16.63
N GLN A 21 -11.24 -13.38 -16.33
CA GLN A 21 -9.95 -14.01 -16.10
C GLN A 21 -9.73 -14.20 -14.61
N ARG A 22 -9.48 -15.45 -14.21
CA ARG A 22 -9.14 -15.79 -12.84
C ARG A 22 -7.75 -15.26 -12.48
N VAL A 23 -7.63 -14.59 -11.35
CA VAL A 23 -6.37 -14.04 -10.83
C VAL A 23 -6.17 -14.46 -9.38
N ARG A 24 -4.92 -14.67 -8.98
CA ARG A 24 -4.53 -14.82 -7.58
C ARG A 24 -4.28 -13.41 -7.03
N ALA A 25 -5.05 -12.98 -6.04
CA ALA A 25 -4.78 -11.73 -5.36
C ALA A 25 -3.55 -11.93 -4.46
N ALA A 26 -2.56 -11.04 -4.61
CA ALA A 26 -1.45 -10.96 -3.66
C ALA A 26 -1.95 -10.26 -2.38
N TYR A 27 -1.53 -10.78 -1.24
CA TYR A 27 -1.62 -10.04 0.02
C TYR A 27 -0.40 -9.14 0.13
N VAL A 28 -0.62 -7.91 0.57
CA VAL A 28 0.42 -6.93 0.85
C VAL A 28 0.08 -6.31 2.20
N SER A 29 1.06 -6.31 3.10
CA SER A 29 0.97 -5.70 4.42
C SER A 29 1.28 -4.20 4.38
N ASP A 30 0.91 -3.50 5.45
CA ASP A 30 1.23 -2.07 5.59
C ASP A 30 2.74 -1.83 5.63
N ASP A 31 3.51 -2.73 6.27
CA ASP A 31 4.99 -2.67 6.33
C ASP A 31 5.63 -2.70 4.93
N GLU A 32 5.13 -3.57 4.03
CA GLU A 32 5.61 -3.67 2.64
C GLU A 32 5.27 -2.41 1.82
N ILE A 33 4.14 -1.76 2.12
CA ILE A 33 3.75 -0.50 1.48
C ILE A 33 4.68 0.62 1.96
N ASP A 34 5.00 0.66 3.25
CA ASP A 34 5.92 1.64 3.83
C ASP A 34 7.34 1.48 3.26
N GLU A 35 7.81 0.23 3.08
CA GLU A 35 9.08 -0.05 2.41
C GLU A 35 9.11 0.50 0.98
N LEU A 36 8.06 0.24 0.19
CA LEU A 36 7.95 0.76 -1.18
C LEU A 36 7.99 2.29 -1.19
N ILE A 37 7.27 2.91 -0.27
CA ILE A 37 7.21 4.36 -0.14
C ILE A 37 8.58 4.94 0.21
N GLN A 38 9.31 4.32 1.14
CA GLN A 38 10.64 4.74 1.56
C GLN A 38 11.64 4.61 0.40
N PHE A 39 11.55 3.51 -0.36
CA PHE A 39 12.37 3.29 -1.55
C PHE A 39 12.16 4.39 -2.61
N LEU A 40 10.91 4.80 -2.86
CA LEU A 40 10.58 5.82 -3.86
C LEU A 40 10.90 7.25 -3.42
N ARG A 41 11.01 7.52 -2.11
CA ARG A 41 11.25 8.85 -1.54
C ARG A 41 12.56 8.93 -0.73
N PRO A 42 13.72 8.72 -1.37
CA PRO A 42 15.00 8.79 -0.67
C PRO A 42 15.22 10.20 -0.07
N GLY A 43 15.48 10.26 1.23
CA GLY A 43 15.78 11.50 1.95
C GLY A 43 14.59 12.17 2.65
N GLN A 44 13.34 11.74 2.37
CA GLN A 44 12.21 12.06 3.24
C GLN A 44 12.07 10.94 4.26
N GLN A 45 12.57 11.15 5.48
CA GLN A 45 12.25 10.26 6.59
C GLN A 45 10.73 10.29 6.77
N ALA A 46 10.08 9.12 6.78
CA ALA A 46 8.69 9.03 7.13
C ALA A 46 8.51 9.69 8.51
N GLU A 47 7.66 10.72 8.61
CA GLU A 47 7.20 11.19 9.91
C GLU A 47 6.66 9.98 10.66
N GLN A 48 7.22 9.69 11.83
CA GLN A 48 6.78 8.55 12.60
C GLN A 48 5.31 8.81 13.01
N PRO A 49 4.39 7.84 12.81
CA PRO A 49 3.03 8.00 13.28
C PRO A 49 3.03 8.22 14.80
N GLY A 50 2.69 9.44 15.23
CA GLY A 50 2.80 9.90 16.63
C GLY A 50 3.84 11.00 16.88
N GLN A 51 4.61 11.41 15.87
CA GLN A 51 5.54 12.52 15.97
C GLN A 51 4.78 13.85 16.01
N VAL A 52 4.70 14.47 17.19
CA VAL A 52 4.15 15.81 17.36
C VAL A 52 5.14 16.81 16.78
N VAL A 53 4.95 17.21 15.52
CA VAL A 53 5.73 18.30 14.93
C VAL A 53 5.25 19.62 15.50
N THR A 54 6.04 20.16 16.42
CA THR A 54 5.80 21.50 16.98
C THR A 54 6.15 22.52 15.89
N LEU A 55 5.14 23.11 15.26
CA LEU A 55 5.32 24.24 14.37
C LEU A 55 5.88 25.41 15.19
N ARG A 56 7.18 25.72 15.03
CA ARG A 56 7.76 26.92 15.65
C ARG A 56 7.15 28.14 14.99
N GLY A 57 6.65 29.04 15.83
CA GLY A 57 5.80 30.16 15.48
C GLY A 57 6.38 31.07 14.40
N ALA A 58 5.48 31.55 13.55
CA ALA A 58 5.67 32.76 12.79
C ALA A 58 5.68 33.95 13.77
N ALA A 59 6.80 34.64 13.85
CA ALA A 59 6.95 35.98 14.39
C ALA A 59 7.81 36.78 13.41
#